data_AF-Q9RR40-F1
#
_entry.id   AF-Q9RR40-F1
#
_cell.length_a   1.000
_cell.length_b   1.000
_cell.length_c   1.000
_cell.angle_alpha   90.00
_cell.angle_beta   90.00
_cell.angle_gamma   90.00
#
_symmetry.space_group_name_H-M   'P 1'
#
loop_
_entity.id
_entity.type
_entity.pdbx_description
1 polymer ?
#
loop_
_entity_poly.entity_id
_entity_poly.type
_entity_poly.pdbx_seq_one_letter_code
_entity_poly.pdbx_strand_id
1 'polypeptide(L)'
;AKLANHAAKKWQEQTGGVVDLSNIERQRKLMAALPVDEVWGIGRRIGKKLDVMGIKTVLDLADTDIRFIRKHFSVVLERTVRELRGEPCLALEEFAPDKQEIICSRSFGEKLTDYNAMREAICTYASRAAEKLRREHQYCRFISTFIKTSPFALNEPYYGNSASIKLLTPTQDSRDIITAATRSLDAVWREGLRYQKAGVM
;
A
#
# COMPACT_ATOMS: atom_id res chain seq x y z
N ALA A 1 13.08 12.18 12.11
CA ALA A 1 13.98 11.06 11.74
C ALA A 1 14.06 10.78 10.23
N LYS A 2 12.96 10.49 9.51
CA LYS A 2 13.03 10.10 8.08
C LYS A 2 13.62 11.18 7.16
N LEU A 3 13.25 12.44 7.37
CA LEU A 3 13.79 13.59 6.62
C LEU A 3 15.31 13.76 6.84
N ALA A 4 15.75 13.62 8.10
CA ALA A 4 17.17 13.67 8.46
C ALA A 4 17.97 12.55 7.77
N ASN A 5 17.43 11.32 7.77
CA ASN A 5 18.07 10.19 7.09
C ASN A 5 18.16 10.38 5.57
N HIS A 6 17.13 10.96 4.95
CA HIS A 6 17.18 11.31 3.52
C HIS A 6 18.29 12.34 3.26
N ALA A 7 18.31 13.41 4.05
CA ALA A 7 19.30 14.49 3.93
C ALA A 7 20.75 13.99 4.15
N ALA A 8 20.96 13.14 5.17
CA ALA A 8 22.26 12.55 5.48
C ALA A 8 22.83 11.72 4.32
N LYS A 9 21.96 11.02 3.58
CA LYS A 9 22.35 10.25 2.39
C LYS A 9 22.58 11.15 1.17
N LYS A 10 21.71 12.15 0.97
CA LYS A 10 21.76 13.03 -0.20
C LYS A 10 22.96 13.97 -0.18
N TRP A 11 23.32 14.48 1.00
CA TRP A 11 24.41 15.43 1.21
C TRP A 11 25.50 14.84 2.10
N GLN A 12 25.90 13.61 1.79
CA GLN A 12 26.83 12.86 2.63
C GLN A 12 28.17 13.60 2.80
N GLU A 13 28.69 14.24 1.76
CA GLU A 13 29.92 15.03 1.80
C GLU A 13 29.82 16.26 2.71
N GLN A 14 28.67 16.94 2.71
CA GLN A 14 28.45 18.16 3.49
C GLN A 14 28.07 17.87 4.93
N THR A 15 27.44 16.73 5.19
CA THR A 15 26.87 16.38 6.50
C THR A 15 27.70 15.34 7.26
N GLY A 16 28.71 14.74 6.62
CA GLY A 16 29.45 13.62 7.20
C GLY A 16 28.58 12.38 7.43
N GLY A 17 27.43 12.28 6.75
CA GLY A 17 26.48 11.17 6.90
C GLY A 17 25.57 11.24 8.12
N VAL A 18 25.57 12.35 8.88
CA VAL A 18 24.69 12.55 10.03
C VAL A 18 24.03 13.93 9.95
N VAL A 19 22.71 13.96 10.08
CA VAL A 19 21.94 15.21 10.09
C VAL A 19 21.14 15.29 11.39
N ASP A 20 21.42 16.33 12.17
CA ASP A 20 20.62 16.69 13.34
C ASP A 20 19.65 17.83 12.99
N LEU A 21 18.36 17.59 13.22
CA LEU A 21 17.26 18.53 12.98
C LEU A 21 16.68 19.10 14.28
N SER A 22 17.37 18.94 15.42
CA SER A 22 17.00 19.57 16.69
C SER A 22 17.00 21.09 16.62
N ASN A 23 17.86 21.67 15.76
CA ASN A 23 17.91 23.10 15.51
C ASN A 23 16.86 23.51 14.46
N ILE A 24 15.90 24.34 14.87
CA ILE A 24 14.79 24.80 14.04
C ILE A 24 15.25 25.53 12.77
N GLU A 25 16.32 26.34 12.83
CA GLU A 25 16.80 27.06 11.65
C GLU A 25 17.37 26.09 10.61
N ARG A 26 18.19 25.12 11.04
CA ARG A 26 18.72 24.08 10.16
C ARG A 26 17.61 23.22 9.59
N GLN A 27 16.62 22.88 10.41
CA GLN A 27 15.44 22.14 9.99
C GLN A 27 14.66 22.89 8.89
N ARG A 28 14.35 24.17 9.09
CA ARG A 28 13.61 24.97 8.09
C ARG A 28 14.42 25.19 6.81
N LYS A 29 15.74 25.43 6.91
CA LYS A 29 16.62 25.51 5.73
C LYS A 29 16.60 24.22 4.91
N LEU A 30 16.68 23.07 5.60
CA LEU A 30 16.60 21.77 4.94
C LEU A 30 15.24 21.57 4.25
N MET A 31 14.14 21.90 4.93
CA MET A 31 12.79 21.76 4.39
C MET A 31 12.55 22.64 3.16
N ALA A 32 13.17 23.82 3.10
CA ALA A 32 13.10 24.69 1.93
C ALA A 32 13.84 24.11 0.71
N ALA A 33 14.92 23.35 0.96
CA ALA A 33 15.77 22.78 -0.09
C ALA A 33 15.24 21.45 -0.66
N LEU A 34 14.21 20.87 -0.06
CA LEU A 34 13.65 19.58 -0.46
C LEU A 34 12.28 19.76 -1.11
N PRO A 35 12.02 19.07 -2.25
CA PRO A 35 10.69 19.06 -2.84
C PRO A 35 9.73 18.25 -1.96
N VAL A 36 8.45 18.57 -2.06
CA VAL A 36 7.40 18.03 -1.19
C VAL A 36 7.19 16.52 -1.36
N ASP A 37 7.55 15.95 -2.51
CA ASP A 37 7.45 14.52 -2.80
C ASP A 37 8.50 13.65 -2.09
N GLU A 38 9.52 14.25 -1.47
CA GLU A 38 10.48 13.55 -0.60
C GLU A 38 9.91 13.27 0.81
N VAL A 39 8.75 13.83 1.14
CA VAL A 39 8.08 13.56 2.42
C VAL A 39 7.41 12.18 2.39
N TRP A 40 7.62 11.39 3.45
CA TRP A 40 6.99 10.09 3.56
C TRP A 40 5.46 10.21 3.55
N GLY A 41 4.79 9.32 2.82
CA GLY A 41 3.34 9.36 2.66
C GLY A 41 2.86 10.30 1.53
N ILE A 42 3.74 11.08 0.91
CA ILE A 42 3.41 11.89 -0.27
C ILE A 42 3.79 11.13 -1.54
N GLY A 43 2.83 10.38 -2.08
CA GLY A 43 2.99 9.71 -3.37
C GLY A 43 2.64 10.62 -4.55
N ARG A 44 2.91 10.15 -5.77
CA ARG A 44 2.70 10.89 -7.04
C ARG A 44 1.36 11.63 -7.16
N ARG A 45 0.25 11.02 -6.73
CA ARG A 45 -1.09 11.63 -6.81
C ARG A 45 -1.25 12.79 -5.82
N ILE A 46 -0.74 12.63 -4.60
CA ILE A 46 -0.78 13.67 -3.57
C ILE A 46 0.17 14.80 -3.94
N GLY A 47 1.40 14.47 -4.36
CA GLY A 47 2.39 15.44 -4.83
C GLY A 47 1.85 16.32 -5.96
N LYS A 48 1.22 15.74 -6.99
CA LYS A 48 0.57 16.51 -8.05
C LYS A 48 -0.54 17.45 -7.54
N LYS A 49 -1.34 17.01 -6.57
CA LYS A 49 -2.41 17.83 -6.01
C LYS A 49 -1.85 19.00 -5.18
N LEU A 50 -0.77 18.76 -4.43
CA LEU A 50 -0.05 19.79 -3.69
C LEU A 50 0.62 20.79 -4.62
N ASP A 51 1.24 20.33 -5.70
CA ASP A 51 1.88 21.18 -6.71
C ASP A 51 0.86 22.13 -7.38
N VAL A 52 -0.33 21.63 -7.72
CA VAL A 52 -1.44 22.48 -8.23
C VAL A 52 -1.89 23.53 -7.20
N MET A 53 -1.73 23.25 -5.90
CA MET A 53 -2.01 24.19 -4.81
C MET A 53 -0.83 25.14 -4.52
N GLY A 54 0.26 25.06 -5.29
CA GLY A 54 1.47 25.87 -5.10
C GLY A 54 2.38 25.39 -3.97
N ILE A 55 2.08 24.24 -3.36
CA ILE A 55 2.88 23.65 -2.29
C ILE A 55 3.95 22.76 -2.93
N LYS A 56 5.18 23.26 -3.03
CA LYS A 56 6.26 22.63 -3.82
C LYS A 56 7.39 22.09 -2.96
N THR A 57 7.67 22.72 -1.83
CA THR A 57 8.73 22.31 -0.91
C THR A 57 8.16 21.66 0.35
N VAL A 58 9.01 20.95 1.08
CA VAL A 58 8.66 20.44 2.41
C VAL A 58 8.29 21.58 3.35
N LEU A 59 8.95 22.73 3.20
CA LEU A 59 8.67 23.92 4.02
C LEU A 59 7.27 24.49 3.73
N ASP A 60 6.89 24.62 2.45
CA ASP A 60 5.56 25.10 2.07
C ASP A 60 4.47 24.24 2.70
N LEU A 61 4.67 22.91 2.68
CA LEU A 61 3.74 21.97 3.29
C LEU A 61 3.71 22.12 4.81
N ALA A 62 4.88 22.24 5.44
CA ALA A 62 4.99 22.44 6.88
C ALA A 62 4.32 23.73 7.32
N ASP A 63 4.34 24.80 6.53
CA ASP A 63 3.75 26.11 6.87
C ASP A 63 2.24 26.22 6.50
N THR A 64 1.68 25.26 5.78
CA THR A 64 0.26 25.26 5.38
C THR A 64 -0.69 25.09 6.58
N ASP A 65 -1.86 25.77 6.61
CA ASP A 65 -2.84 25.58 7.70
C ASP A 65 -3.27 24.10 7.81
N ILE A 66 -3.11 23.52 9.02
CA ILE A 66 -3.48 22.14 9.33
C ILE A 66 -4.95 21.86 9.01
N ARG A 67 -5.85 22.82 9.26
CA ARG A 67 -7.29 22.70 8.93
C ARG A 67 -7.51 22.64 7.43
N PHE A 68 -6.72 23.37 6.65
CA PHE A 68 -6.76 23.29 5.19
C PHE A 68 -6.30 21.90 4.72
N ILE A 69 -5.20 21.38 5.26
CA ILE A 69 -4.72 20.03 4.96
C ILE A 69 -5.78 18.98 5.31
N ARG A 70 -6.37 19.06 6.50
CA ARG A 70 -7.43 18.15 6.96
C ARG A 70 -8.68 18.20 6.09
N LYS A 71 -9.05 19.38 5.57
CA LYS A 71 -10.20 19.56 4.68
C LYS A 71 -9.98 18.97 3.29
N HIS A 72 -8.75 19.04 2.76
CA HIS A 72 -8.45 18.65 1.38
C HIS A 72 -7.75 17.28 1.24
N PHE A 73 -7.24 16.73 2.33
CA PHE A 73 -6.48 15.48 2.38
C PHE A 73 -6.87 14.62 3.59
N SER A 74 -6.12 13.55 3.85
CA SER A 74 -6.42 12.59 4.93
C SER A 74 -5.89 13.07 6.29
N VAL A 75 -6.40 12.45 7.38
CA VAL A 75 -5.83 12.62 8.73
C VAL A 75 -4.35 12.23 8.79
N VAL A 76 -3.93 11.31 7.91
CA VAL A 76 -2.54 10.86 7.85
C VAL A 76 -1.65 11.98 7.34
N LEU A 77 -2.06 12.71 6.29
CA LEU A 77 -1.28 13.86 5.82
C LEU A 77 -1.26 14.99 6.83
N GLU A 78 -2.37 15.24 7.54
CA GLU A 78 -2.40 16.20 8.65
C GLU A 78 -1.35 15.87 9.72
N ARG A 79 -1.29 14.60 10.15
CA ARG A 79 -0.28 14.12 11.10
C ARG A 79 1.15 14.27 10.55
N THR A 80 1.37 14.02 9.26
CA THR A 80 2.67 14.28 8.63
C THR A 80 3.06 15.76 8.71
N VAL A 81 2.13 16.70 8.49
CA VAL A 81 2.41 18.14 8.63
C VAL A 81 2.76 18.51 10.07
N ARG A 82 2.02 17.97 11.05
CA ARG A 82 2.33 18.15 12.47
C ARG A 82 3.70 17.61 12.85
N GLU A 83 4.06 16.41 12.37
CA GLU A 83 5.39 15.83 12.55
C GLU A 83 6.50 16.68 11.93
N LEU A 84 6.28 17.27 10.75
CA LEU A 84 7.22 18.21 10.15
C LEU A 84 7.41 19.47 11.01
N ARG A 85 6.41 19.86 11.80
CA ARG A 85 6.51 20.95 12.79
C ARG A 85 7.12 20.53 14.12
N GLY A 86 7.51 19.26 14.26
CA GLY A 86 8.04 18.70 15.50
C GLY A 86 6.97 18.29 16.52
N GLU A 87 5.69 18.24 16.13
CA GLU A 87 4.62 17.70 16.97
C GLU A 87 4.56 16.16 16.82
N PRO A 88 4.91 15.37 17.85
CA PRO A 88 4.85 13.92 17.78
C PRO A 88 3.39 13.45 17.70
N CYS A 89 3.06 12.77 16.61
CA CYS A 89 1.74 12.24 16.27
C CYS A 89 1.73 10.71 16.17
N LEU A 90 2.88 10.08 15.91
CA LEU A 90 3.03 8.62 15.90
C LEU A 90 3.91 8.20 17.07
N ALA A 91 3.39 7.34 17.94
CA ALA A 91 4.21 6.66 18.92
C ALA A 91 5.16 5.68 18.21
N LEU A 92 6.34 5.47 18.78
CA LEU A 92 7.16 4.32 18.42
C LEU A 92 6.39 3.07 18.86
N GLU A 93 5.93 2.28 17.90
CA GLU A 93 5.30 0.99 18.19
C GLU A 93 6.38 0.01 18.67
N GLU A 94 6.30 -0.44 19.93
CA GLU A 94 7.21 -1.44 20.49
C GLU A 94 7.00 -2.83 19.88
N PHE A 95 5.77 -3.12 19.44
CA PHE A 95 5.37 -4.38 18.82
C PHE A 95 4.60 -4.12 17.54
N ALA A 96 4.87 -4.88 16.48
CA ALA A 96 4.08 -4.82 15.27
C ALA A 96 2.66 -5.35 15.58
N PRO A 97 1.58 -4.64 15.19
CA PRO A 97 0.23 -5.11 15.43
C PRO A 97 -0.06 -6.41 14.67
N ASP A 98 -0.95 -7.22 15.23
CA ASP A 98 -1.43 -8.43 14.56
C ASP A 98 -1.99 -8.09 13.17
N LYS A 99 -1.63 -8.89 12.17
CA LYS A 99 -2.11 -8.68 10.80
C LYS A 99 -3.63 -8.81 10.78
N GLN A 100 -4.26 -7.79 10.20
CA GLN A 100 -5.71 -7.76 10.03
C GLN A 100 -6.15 -8.46 8.73
N GLU A 101 -5.21 -8.72 7.82
CA GLU A 101 -5.45 -9.37 6.53
C GLU A 101 -4.22 -10.16 6.05
N ILE A 102 -4.45 -11.24 5.29
CA ILE A 102 -3.39 -12.04 4.66
C ILE A 102 -3.64 -12.11 3.16
N ILE A 103 -2.78 -11.45 2.39
CA ILE A 103 -2.87 -11.47 0.93
C ILE A 103 -1.81 -12.39 0.34
N CYS A 104 -2.25 -13.28 -0.55
CA CYS A 104 -1.42 -14.09 -1.43
C CYS A 104 -1.77 -13.76 -2.88
N SER A 105 -0.93 -12.95 -3.54
CA SER A 105 -1.15 -12.56 -4.94
C SER A 105 0.15 -12.49 -5.71
N ARG A 106 0.09 -12.70 -7.03
CA ARG A 106 1.22 -12.51 -7.94
C ARG A 106 0.73 -11.98 -9.29
N SER A 107 1.59 -11.20 -9.94
CA SER A 107 1.47 -10.99 -11.38
C SER A 107 2.08 -12.19 -12.09
N PHE A 108 1.49 -12.60 -13.20
CA PHE A 108 1.98 -13.71 -14.02
C PHE A 108 3.06 -13.22 -14.99
N GLY A 109 4.05 -14.06 -15.27
CA GLY A 109 5.08 -13.77 -16.29
C GLY A 109 4.48 -13.68 -17.69
N GLU A 110 3.53 -14.56 -17.98
CA GLU A 110 2.69 -14.51 -19.18
C GLU A 110 1.23 -14.33 -18.77
N LYS A 111 0.44 -13.60 -19.58
CA LYS A 111 -0.97 -13.37 -19.28
C LYS A 111 -1.76 -14.67 -19.43
N LEU A 112 -2.53 -15.04 -18.40
CA LEU A 112 -3.35 -16.24 -18.43
C LEU A 112 -4.67 -15.98 -19.17
N THR A 113 -5.04 -16.90 -20.05
CA THR A 113 -6.32 -16.91 -20.76
C THR A 113 -7.17 -18.14 -20.44
N ASP A 114 -6.56 -19.18 -19.90
CA ASP A 114 -7.23 -20.43 -19.56
C ASP A 114 -7.71 -20.41 -18.10
N TYR A 115 -8.95 -20.88 -17.91
CA TYR A 115 -9.58 -20.95 -16.60
C TYR A 115 -8.84 -21.91 -15.67
N ASN A 116 -8.39 -23.07 -16.16
CA ASN A 116 -7.74 -24.08 -15.31
C ASN A 116 -6.39 -23.58 -14.80
N ALA A 117 -5.59 -22.95 -15.66
CA ALA A 117 -4.34 -22.30 -15.26
C ALA A 117 -4.57 -21.20 -14.19
N MET A 118 -5.63 -20.39 -14.35
CA MET A 118 -6.02 -19.40 -13.34
C MET A 118 -6.43 -20.07 -12.03
N ARG A 119 -7.25 -21.13 -12.11
CA ARG A 119 -7.74 -21.88 -10.95
C ARG A 119 -6.59 -22.52 -10.17
N GLU A 120 -5.60 -23.11 -10.84
CA GLU A 120 -4.39 -23.65 -10.21
C GLU A 120 -3.61 -22.58 -9.43
N ALA A 121 -3.46 -21.39 -10.02
CA ALA A 121 -2.84 -20.26 -9.35
C ALA A 121 -3.63 -19.84 -8.09
N ILE A 122 -4.96 -19.72 -8.19
CA ILE A 122 -5.83 -19.41 -7.05
C ILE A 122 -5.74 -20.46 -5.95
N CYS A 123 -5.79 -21.76 -6.28
CA CYS A 123 -5.62 -22.84 -5.31
C CYS A 123 -4.27 -22.77 -4.59
N THR A 124 -3.20 -22.46 -5.34
CA THR A 124 -1.85 -22.27 -4.77
C THR A 124 -1.82 -21.09 -3.80
N TYR A 125 -2.45 -19.97 -4.16
CA TYR A 125 -2.49 -18.77 -3.31
C TYR A 125 -3.35 -18.97 -2.06
N ALA A 126 -4.50 -19.61 -2.20
CA ALA A 126 -5.37 -20.01 -1.09
C ALA A 126 -4.63 -20.94 -0.11
N SER A 127 -3.92 -21.95 -0.61
CA SER A 127 -3.12 -22.86 0.21
C SER A 127 -2.03 -22.13 1.00
N ARG A 128 -1.33 -21.19 0.34
CA ARG A 128 -0.31 -20.35 1.00
C ARG A 128 -0.93 -19.38 2.02
N ALA A 129 -2.13 -18.86 1.76
CA ALA A 129 -2.84 -18.00 2.72
C ALA A 129 -3.21 -18.81 3.97
N ALA A 130 -3.74 -20.02 3.80
CA ALA A 130 -4.05 -20.95 4.89
C ALA A 130 -2.80 -21.35 5.69
N GLU A 131 -1.65 -21.56 5.04
CA GLU A 131 -0.38 -21.81 5.71
C GLU A 131 0.06 -20.64 6.60
N LYS A 132 -0.08 -19.41 6.09
CA LYS A 132 0.24 -18.20 6.87
C LYS A 132 -0.70 -18.03 8.07
N LEU A 133 -2.00 -18.25 7.90
CA LEU A 133 -2.97 -18.23 9.00
C LEU A 133 -2.54 -19.18 10.13
N ARG A 134 -2.20 -20.43 9.78
CA ARG A 134 -1.72 -21.43 10.76
C ARG A 134 -0.43 -21.01 11.47
N ARG A 135 0.51 -20.44 10.73
CA ARG A 135 1.79 -19.95 11.29
C ARG A 135 1.59 -18.79 12.26
N GLU A 136 0.58 -17.96 12.01
CA GLU A 136 0.25 -16.80 12.82
C GLU A 136 -0.82 -17.12 13.88
N HIS A 137 -1.23 -18.39 14.00
CA HIS A 137 -2.30 -18.86 14.90
C HIS A 137 -3.63 -18.09 14.72
N GLN A 138 -3.92 -17.65 13.50
CA GLN A 138 -5.09 -16.85 13.14
C GLN A 138 -6.13 -17.67 12.37
N TYR A 139 -7.37 -17.19 12.40
CA TYR A 139 -8.50 -17.76 11.66
C TYR A 139 -9.15 -16.67 10.81
N CYS A 140 -9.62 -17.01 9.61
CA CYS A 140 -10.37 -16.10 8.76
C CYS A 140 -11.82 -16.54 8.58
N ARG A 141 -12.70 -15.57 8.33
CA ARG A 141 -14.09 -15.81 7.90
C ARG A 141 -14.38 -15.25 6.53
N PHE A 142 -13.60 -14.28 6.08
CA PHE A 142 -13.82 -13.60 4.82
C PHE A 142 -12.70 -14.01 3.88
N ILE A 143 -13.07 -14.59 2.74
CA ILE A 143 -12.13 -15.00 1.70
C ILE A 143 -12.56 -14.30 0.43
N SER A 144 -11.64 -13.59 -0.21
CA SER A 144 -11.86 -12.84 -1.43
C SER A 144 -10.87 -13.26 -2.50
N THR A 145 -11.38 -13.54 -3.69
CA THR A 145 -10.56 -13.77 -4.89
C THR A 145 -10.69 -12.57 -5.81
N PHE A 146 -9.56 -12.09 -6.34
CA PHE A 146 -9.54 -11.05 -7.35
C PHE A 146 -8.70 -11.45 -8.56
N ILE A 147 -9.12 -11.01 -9.73
CA ILE A 147 -8.41 -11.18 -11.01
C ILE A 147 -8.42 -9.86 -11.77
N LYS A 148 -7.36 -9.58 -12.52
CA LYS A 148 -7.29 -8.40 -13.38
C LYS A 148 -6.41 -8.57 -14.61
N THR A 149 -6.81 -7.90 -15.69
CA THR A 149 -5.99 -7.66 -16.87
C THR A 149 -5.04 -6.47 -16.64
N SER A 150 -4.15 -6.23 -17.61
CA SER A 150 -3.18 -5.13 -17.50
C SER A 150 -3.84 -3.78 -17.79
N PRO A 151 -3.75 -2.79 -16.89
CA PRO A 151 -4.21 -1.41 -17.19
C PRO A 151 -3.29 -0.69 -18.18
N PHE A 152 -2.14 -1.29 -18.54
CA PHE A 152 -1.15 -0.72 -19.45
C PHE A 152 -1.16 -1.39 -20.83
N ALA A 153 -2.06 -2.34 -21.08
CA ALA A 153 -2.18 -2.96 -22.39
C ALA A 153 -2.88 -1.99 -23.35
N LEU A 154 -2.10 -1.41 -24.27
CA LEU A 154 -2.64 -0.63 -25.38
C LEU A 154 -3.51 -1.58 -26.24
N ASN A 155 -4.77 -1.21 -26.44
CA ASN A 155 -5.77 -1.95 -27.24
C ASN A 155 -6.41 -3.19 -26.59
N GLU A 156 -6.27 -3.39 -25.28
CA GLU A 156 -7.06 -4.40 -24.55
C GLU A 156 -7.98 -3.71 -23.53
N PRO A 157 -9.24 -4.16 -23.37
CA PRO A 157 -10.12 -3.62 -22.34
C PRO A 157 -9.55 -3.96 -20.95
N TYR A 158 -9.49 -2.94 -20.10
CA TYR A 158 -9.17 -3.16 -18.69
C TYR A 158 -10.35 -3.87 -18.01
N TYR A 159 -10.04 -4.98 -17.37
CA TYR A 159 -10.97 -5.70 -16.51
C TYR A 159 -10.27 -5.98 -15.18
N GLY A 160 -10.92 -5.62 -14.09
CA GLY A 160 -10.50 -5.97 -12.74
C GLY A 160 -11.75 -6.19 -11.92
N ASN A 161 -11.85 -7.35 -11.28
CA ASN A 161 -13.01 -7.70 -10.47
C ASN A 161 -12.60 -8.59 -9.30
N SER A 162 -13.44 -8.60 -8.27
CA SER A 162 -13.27 -9.42 -7.08
C SER A 162 -14.63 -9.90 -6.57
N ALA A 163 -14.66 -11.13 -6.07
CA ALA A 163 -15.78 -11.66 -5.33
C ALA A 163 -15.28 -12.25 -4.02
N SER A 164 -16.18 -12.34 -3.05
CA SER A 164 -15.84 -12.78 -1.71
C SER A 164 -16.93 -13.65 -1.11
N ILE A 165 -16.51 -14.56 -0.24
CA ILE A 165 -17.38 -15.45 0.51
C ILE A 165 -17.09 -15.25 1.99
N LYS A 166 -18.17 -15.09 2.76
CA LYS A 166 -18.13 -15.10 4.22
C LYS A 166 -18.52 -16.48 4.74
N LEU A 167 -17.60 -17.16 5.41
CA LEU A 167 -17.82 -18.43 6.07
C LEU A 167 -18.58 -18.23 7.40
N LEU A 168 -19.42 -19.21 7.71
CA LEU A 168 -20.16 -19.25 8.97
C LEU A 168 -19.21 -19.41 10.15
N THR A 169 -18.28 -20.35 10.05
CA THR A 169 -17.28 -20.65 11.09
C THR A 169 -15.91 -20.14 10.66
N PRO A 170 -15.16 -19.44 11.53
CA PRO A 170 -13.76 -19.11 11.27
C PRO A 170 -12.93 -20.36 10.97
N THR A 171 -12.08 -20.30 9.94
CA THR A 171 -11.25 -21.44 9.53
C THR A 171 -9.83 -20.99 9.17
N GLN A 172 -8.93 -21.95 9.24
CA GLN A 172 -7.57 -21.91 8.67
C GLN A 172 -7.28 -23.21 7.90
N ASP A 173 -8.33 -24.00 7.64
CA ASP A 173 -8.26 -25.22 6.83
C ASP A 173 -8.10 -24.84 5.36
N SER A 174 -7.08 -25.40 4.71
CA SER A 174 -6.80 -25.13 3.31
C SER A 174 -7.98 -25.52 2.42
N ARG A 175 -8.74 -26.57 2.75
CA ARG A 175 -9.85 -27.08 1.93
C ARG A 175 -10.98 -26.06 1.88
N ASP A 176 -11.41 -25.56 3.03
CA ASP A 176 -12.48 -24.55 3.11
C ASP A 176 -12.09 -23.26 2.37
N ILE A 177 -10.84 -22.81 2.56
CA ILE A 177 -10.32 -21.59 1.95
C ILE A 177 -10.19 -21.76 0.43
N ILE A 178 -9.68 -22.90 -0.05
CA ILE A 178 -9.59 -23.20 -1.49
C ILE A 178 -11.00 -23.24 -2.09
N THR A 179 -11.95 -23.94 -1.47
CA THR A 179 -13.33 -24.01 -1.95
C THR A 179 -13.97 -22.63 -2.03
N ALA A 180 -13.80 -21.78 -1.02
CA ALA A 180 -14.31 -20.41 -1.03
C ALA A 180 -13.63 -19.55 -2.12
N ALA A 181 -12.31 -19.68 -2.27
CA ALA A 181 -11.54 -18.93 -3.26
C ALA A 181 -11.88 -19.33 -4.70
N THR A 182 -12.06 -20.62 -4.98
CA THR A 182 -12.47 -21.12 -6.30
C THR A 182 -13.90 -20.69 -6.64
N ARG A 183 -14.85 -20.80 -5.70
CA ARG A 183 -16.22 -20.29 -5.93
C ARG A 183 -16.24 -18.78 -6.19
N SER A 184 -15.35 -18.04 -5.52
CA SER A 184 -15.19 -16.61 -5.78
C SER A 184 -14.57 -16.34 -7.16
N LEU A 185 -13.62 -17.18 -7.62
CA LEU A 185 -13.08 -17.11 -8.97
C LEU A 185 -14.19 -17.30 -10.02
N ASP A 186 -15.06 -18.31 -9.82
CA ASP A 186 -16.15 -18.62 -10.76
C ASP A 186 -17.07 -17.41 -10.98
N ALA A 187 -17.32 -16.64 -9.91
CA ALA A 187 -18.17 -15.45 -9.98
C ALA A 187 -17.54 -14.26 -10.73
N VAL A 188 -16.21 -14.21 -10.84
CA VAL A 188 -15.50 -13.09 -11.48
C VAL A 188 -14.82 -13.45 -12.80
N TRP A 189 -14.73 -14.74 -13.13
CA TRP A 189 -14.14 -15.19 -14.37
C TRP A 189 -14.91 -14.69 -15.58
N ARG A 190 -14.16 -14.28 -16.61
CA ARG A 190 -14.68 -13.94 -17.93
C ARG A 190 -13.76 -14.52 -18.99
N GLU A 191 -14.37 -15.27 -19.90
CA GLU A 191 -13.71 -15.84 -21.05
C GLU A 191 -13.20 -14.76 -22.02
N GLY A 192 -12.15 -15.10 -22.78
CA GLY A 192 -11.58 -14.23 -23.82
C GLY A 192 -10.74 -13.06 -23.29
N LEU A 193 -10.49 -12.98 -21.98
CA LEU A 193 -9.63 -11.97 -21.38
C LEU A 193 -8.23 -12.52 -21.04
N ARG A 194 -7.25 -11.62 -21.04
CA ARG A 194 -5.84 -11.93 -20.77
C ARG A 194 -5.43 -11.39 -19.40
N TYR A 195 -5.52 -12.23 -18.38
CA TYR A 195 -5.28 -11.85 -17.00
C TYR A 195 -3.79 -11.71 -16.68
N GLN A 196 -3.41 -10.56 -16.12
CA GLN A 196 -2.04 -10.26 -15.73
C GLN A 196 -1.77 -10.58 -14.26
N LYS A 197 -2.78 -10.53 -13.40
CA LYS A 197 -2.62 -10.71 -11.96
C LYS A 197 -3.86 -11.31 -11.31
N ALA A 198 -3.63 -12.15 -10.32
CA ALA A 198 -4.67 -12.69 -9.46
C ALA A 198 -4.20 -12.78 -8.01
N GLY A 199 -5.14 -12.97 -7.09
CA GLY A 199 -4.83 -13.17 -5.68
C GLY A 199 -6.01 -13.61 -4.83
N VAL A 200 -5.67 -14.12 -3.65
CA VAL A 200 -6.59 -14.46 -2.57
C VAL A 200 -6.24 -13.60 -1.35
N MET A 201 -7.27 -13.08 -0.69
CA MET A 201 -7.22 -12.26 0.52
C MET A 201 -8.20 -12.80 1.55
#